data_AF-A0A2V8TVC2-F1
#
_entry.id   AF-A0A2V8TVC2-F1
#
_cell.length_a   1.000
_cell.length_b   1.000
_cell.length_c   1.000
_cell.angle_alpha   90.00
_cell.angle_beta   90.00
_cell.angle_gamma   90.00
#
_symmetry.space_group_name_H-M   'P 1'
#
loop_
_entity.id
_entity.type
_entity.pdbx_description
1 polymer ?
#
loop_
_entity_poly.entity_id
_entity_poly.type
_entity_poly.pdbx_seq_one_letter_code
_entity_poly.pdbx_strand_id
1 'polypeptide(L)'
;MGYIYFNANQYDDAVKAFDAVLERFPENPKTPDALYMKGVSLMKAGRRTDAGTEFKSFVKRYPNHELASKAHAHLKDLGLESSRSGASRQAKRK
;
A
#
# COMPACT_ATOMS: atom_id res chain seq x y z
N MET A 1 9.80 4.25 12.63
CA MET A 1 8.49 4.58 13.25
C MET A 1 7.32 3.87 12.56
N GLY A 2 7.16 3.93 11.24
CA GLY A 2 6.03 3.23 10.56
C GLY A 2 5.90 1.74 10.89
N TYR A 3 7.02 1.01 10.94
CA TYR A 3 7.05 -0.40 11.36
C TYR A 3 6.57 -0.65 12.79
N ILE A 4 6.78 0.29 13.72
CA ILE A 4 6.36 0.12 15.12
C ILE A 4 4.84 0.17 15.20
N TYR A 5 4.22 1.17 14.56
CA TYR A 5 2.77 1.29 14.49
C TYR A 5 2.14 0.10 13.76
N PHE A 6 2.78 -0.40 12.70
CA PHE A 6 2.32 -1.60 11.99
C PHE A 6 2.28 -2.83 12.90
N ASN A 7 3.35 -3.07 13.68
CA ASN A 7 3.41 -4.17 14.63
C ASN A 7 2.43 -3.99 15.81
N ALA A 8 2.11 -2.75 16.16
CA ALA A 8 1.10 -2.41 17.16
C ALA A 8 -0.35 -2.55 16.65
N ASN A 9 -0.58 -3.05 15.43
CA ASN A 9 -1.88 -3.05 14.74
C ASN A 9 -2.49 -1.65 14.53
N GLN A 10 -1.69 -0.58 14.71
CA GLN A 10 -2.08 0.80 14.46
C GLN A 10 -1.82 1.15 12.99
N TYR A 11 -2.62 0.56 12.10
CA TYR A 11 -2.39 0.66 10.67
C TYR A 11 -2.56 2.10 10.13
N ASP A 12 -3.47 2.89 10.71
CA ASP A 12 -3.69 4.27 10.27
C ASP A 12 -2.50 5.19 10.63
N ASP A 13 -1.96 5.04 11.85
CA ASP A 13 -0.75 5.73 12.28
C ASP A 13 0.50 5.24 11.53
N ALA A 14 0.54 3.95 11.20
CA ALA A 14 1.59 3.39 10.35
C ALA A 14 1.60 4.06 8.98
N VAL A 15 0.43 4.22 8.35
CA VAL A 15 0.29 4.92 7.06
C VAL A 15 0.83 6.35 7.16
N LYS A 16 0.45 7.13 8.18
CA LYS A 16 0.94 8.50 8.38
C LYS A 16 2.46 8.54 8.57
N ALA A 17 2.99 7.61 9.35
CA ALA A 17 4.42 7.52 9.58
C ALA A 17 5.21 7.11 8.33
N PHE A 18 4.65 6.25 7.47
CA PHE A 18 5.26 5.94 6.17
C PHE A 18 5.15 7.13 5.21
N ASP A 19 4.03 7.82 5.18
CA ASP A 19 3.83 9.01 4.36
C ASP A 19 4.86 10.10 4.66
N ALA A 20 5.07 10.40 5.95
CA ALA A 20 6.10 11.33 6.40
C ALA A 20 7.52 10.91 5.98
N VAL A 21 7.80 9.61 5.85
CA VAL A 21 9.09 9.12 5.34
C VAL A 21 9.21 9.35 3.83
N LEU A 22 8.13 9.10 3.09
CA LEU A 22 8.09 9.33 1.64
C LEU A 22 8.24 10.82 1.29
N GLU A 23 7.65 11.70 2.09
CA GLU A 23 7.75 13.15 1.93
C GLU A 23 9.14 13.67 2.31
N ARG A 24 9.70 13.22 3.44
CA ARG A 24 11.01 13.68 3.91
C ARG A 24 12.18 13.09 3.12
N PHE A 25 12.00 11.88 2.59
CA PHE A 25 13.06 11.13 1.91
C PHE A 25 12.50 10.50 0.63
N PRO A 26 12.24 11.28 -0.44
CA PRO A 26 11.72 10.75 -1.69
C PRO A 26 12.76 10.01 -2.55
N GLU A 27 14.05 10.29 -2.35
CA GLU A 27 15.16 9.75 -3.17
C GLU A 27 15.99 8.67 -2.45
N ASN A 28 15.55 8.25 -1.26
CA ASN A 28 16.29 7.28 -0.47
C ASN A 28 16.06 5.85 -1.02
N PRO A 29 17.08 4.98 -1.05
CA PRO A 29 16.88 3.57 -1.40
C PRO A 29 15.85 2.84 -0.52
N LYS A 30 15.52 3.37 0.67
CA LYS A 30 14.46 2.83 1.55
C LYS A 30 13.06 3.40 1.30
N THR A 31 12.94 4.42 0.45
CA THR A 31 11.65 5.00 0.03
C THR A 31 10.71 3.98 -0.59
N PRO A 32 11.14 3.13 -1.55
CA PRO A 32 10.27 2.07 -2.08
C PRO A 32 9.76 1.13 -0.99
N ASP A 33 10.62 0.76 -0.03
CA ASP A 33 10.26 -0.09 1.09
C ASP A 33 9.12 0.51 1.93
N ALA A 34 9.21 1.81 2.24
CA ALA A 34 8.17 2.55 2.94
C ALA A 34 6.86 2.65 2.14
N LEU A 35 6.93 2.85 0.82
CA LEU A 35 5.76 2.94 -0.06
C LEU A 35 5.01 1.61 -0.11
N TYR A 36 5.75 0.49 -0.22
CA TYR A 36 5.18 -0.84 -0.17
C TYR A 36 4.49 -1.09 1.19
N MET A 37 5.18 -0.78 2.29
CA MET A 37 4.62 -0.96 3.64
C MET A 37 3.40 -0.07 3.92
N LYS A 38 3.33 1.12 3.32
CA LYS A 38 2.12 1.96 3.34
C LYS A 38 0.94 1.23 2.70
N GLY A 39 1.13 0.64 1.51
CA GLY A 39 0.13 -0.20 0.85
C GLY A 39 -0.31 -1.38 1.70
N VAL A 40 0.64 -2.10 2.32
CA VAL A 40 0.33 -3.23 3.23
C VAL A 40 -0.46 -2.75 4.45
N SER A 41 -0.09 -1.61 5.02
CA SER A 41 -0.80 -1.01 6.16
C SER A 41 -2.24 -0.65 5.79
N LEU A 42 -2.46 -0.02 4.63
CA LEU A 42 -3.80 0.27 4.12
C LEU A 42 -4.63 -1.00 3.91
N MET A 43 -4.02 -2.06 3.38
CA MET A 43 -4.67 -3.35 3.20
C MET A 43 -5.12 -3.94 4.54
N LYS A 44 -4.24 -3.90 5.55
CA LYS A 44 -4.52 -4.35 6.92
C LYS A 44 -5.55 -3.49 7.63
N ALA A 45 -5.60 -2.18 7.32
CA ALA A 45 -6.64 -1.27 7.78
C ALA A 45 -8.02 -1.51 7.12
N GLY A 46 -8.14 -2.47 6.18
CA GLY A 46 -9.35 -2.72 5.41
C GLY A 46 -9.56 -1.79 4.22
N ARG A 47 -8.64 -0.84 3.99
CA ARG A 47 -8.64 0.12 2.87
C ARG A 47 -8.04 -0.51 1.60
N ARG A 48 -8.66 -1.58 1.13
CA ARG A 48 -8.20 -2.37 -0.03
C ARG A 48 -8.05 -1.56 -1.31
N THR A 49 -8.95 -0.60 -1.55
CA THR A 49 -8.91 0.26 -2.74
C THR A 49 -7.73 1.22 -2.72
N ASP A 50 -7.46 1.86 -1.58
CA ASP A 50 -6.28 2.72 -1.41
C ASP A 50 -4.99 1.89 -1.53
N ALA A 51 -4.93 0.73 -0.86
CA ALA A 51 -3.79 -0.18 -0.92
C ALA A 51 -3.45 -0.57 -2.36
N GLY A 52 -4.47 -0.92 -3.16
CA GLY A 52 -4.26 -1.25 -4.58
C GLY A 52 -3.77 -0.07 -5.41
N THR A 53 -4.20 1.15 -5.10
CA THR A 53 -3.65 2.35 -5.76
C THR A 53 -2.17 2.53 -5.45
N GLU A 54 -1.78 2.38 -4.17
CA GLU A 54 -0.38 2.49 -3.75
C GLU A 54 0.49 1.39 -4.36
N PHE A 55 0.03 0.14 -4.36
CA PHE A 55 0.76 -0.97 -4.99
C PHE A 55 0.90 -0.79 -6.50
N LYS A 56 -0.13 -0.28 -7.20
CA LYS A 56 -0.04 0.04 -8.63
C LYS A 56 0.99 1.13 -8.90
N SER A 57 0.98 2.18 -8.08
CA SER A 57 1.95 3.27 -8.17
C SER A 57 3.37 2.74 -7.91
N PHE A 58 3.52 1.87 -6.91
CA PHE A 58 4.77 1.21 -6.57
C PHE A 58 5.35 0.41 -7.74
N VAL A 59 4.59 -0.53 -8.32
CA VAL A 59 5.08 -1.37 -9.43
C VAL A 59 5.36 -0.56 -10.69
N LYS A 60 4.64 0.56 -10.90
CA LYS A 60 4.87 1.47 -12.03
C LYS A 60 6.14 2.29 -11.84
N ARG A 61 6.42 2.74 -10.62
CA ARG A 61 7.57 3.61 -10.31
C ARG A 61 8.84 2.82 -10.04
N TYR A 62 8.71 1.60 -9.52
CA TYR A 62 9.80 0.72 -9.13
C TYR A 62 9.63 -0.71 -9.70
N PRO A 63 9.49 -0.89 -11.03
CA PRO A 63 9.23 -2.19 -11.64
C PRO A 63 10.35 -3.23 -11.42
N ASN A 64 11.60 -2.77 -11.26
CA ASN A 64 12.77 -3.63 -11.06
C ASN A 64 13.07 -3.90 -9.57
N HIS A 65 12.25 -3.40 -8.64
CA HIS A 65 12.48 -3.58 -7.21
C HIS A 65 12.03 -4.98 -6.77
N GLU A 66 12.73 -5.60 -5.81
CA GLU A 66 12.39 -6.93 -5.29
C GLU A 66 10.95 -7.03 -4.76
N LEU A 67 10.44 -5.93 -4.20
CA LEU A 67 9.08 -5.82 -3.69
C LEU A 67 8.02 -5.65 -4.79
N ALA A 68 8.40 -5.39 -6.04
CA ALA A 68 7.46 -5.20 -7.14
C ALA A 68 6.66 -6.48 -7.40
N SER A 69 7.33 -7.63 -7.38
CA SER A 69 6.69 -8.94 -7.47
C SER A 69 5.71 -9.17 -6.31
N LYS A 70 6.05 -8.74 -5.09
CA LYS A 70 5.15 -8.86 -3.93
C LYS A 70 3.95 -7.91 -4.06
N ALA A 71 4.17 -6.68 -4.51
CA ALA A 71 3.11 -5.71 -4.74
C ALA A 71 2.13 -6.19 -5.82
N HIS A 72 2.63 -6.80 -6.90
CA HIS A 72 1.79 -7.50 -7.89
C HIS A 72 0.95 -8.61 -7.26
N ALA A 73 1.57 -9.49 -6.46
CA ALA A 73 0.84 -10.54 -5.76
C ALA A 73 -0.29 -9.99 -4.86
N HIS A 74 -0.04 -8.88 -4.15
CA HIS A 74 -1.11 -8.21 -3.38
C HIS A 74 -2.19 -7.62 -4.26
N LEU A 75 -1.84 -6.99 -5.38
CA LEU A 75 -2.86 -6.52 -6.32
C LEU A 75 -3.73 -7.66 -6.82
N LYS A 76 -3.16 -8.85 -7.01
CA LYS A 76 -3.86 -10.05 -7.46
C LYS A 76 -4.86 -10.53 -6.42
N ASP A 77 -4.39 -10.65 -5.19
CA ASP A 77 -5.17 -11.03 -4.01
C ASP A 77 -6.35 -10.06 -3.81
N LEU A 78 -6.11 -8.78 -4.02
CA LEU A 78 -7.14 -7.75 -3.96
C LEU A 78 -8.10 -7.76 -5.16
N GLY A 79 -7.81 -8.53 -6.22
CA GLY A 79 -8.58 -8.55 -7.46
C GLY A 79 -8.45 -7.28 -8.29
N LEU A 80 -7.42 -6.46 -8.03
CA LEU A 80 -7.22 -5.14 -8.62
C LEU A 80 -6.24 -5.14 -9.80
N GLU A 81 -5.62 -6.27 -10.14
CA GLU A 81 -4.62 -6.38 -11.24
C GLU A 81 -5.19 -6.22 -12.65
N SER A 82 -6.44 -6.59 -12.93
CA SER A 82 -6.93 -6.62 -14.32
C SER A 82 -8.39 -6.24 -14.51
N SER A 83 -9.08 -5.77 -13.47
CA SER A 83 -10.40 -5.19 -13.65
C SER A 83 -10.32 -3.68 -13.66
N ARG A 84 -10.64 -3.12 -14.83
CA ARG A 84 -11.25 -1.81 -15.02
C ARG A 84 -11.91 -1.35 -13.73
N SER A 85 -11.47 -0.20 -13.21
CA SER A 85 -11.99 0.50 -12.06
C SER A 85 -13.50 0.31 -11.91
N GLY A 86 -13.89 -0.63 -11.06
CA GLY A 86 -15.28 -0.95 -10.77
C GLY A 86 -15.42 -0.87 -9.26
N ALA A 87 -15.86 0.30 -8.80
CA ALA A 87 -16.27 0.56 -7.44
C ALA A 87 -16.95 -0.67 -6.81
N SER A 88 -16.23 -1.37 -5.94
CA SER A 88 -16.78 -2.47 -5.17
C SER A 88 -17.61 -1.85 -4.05
N ARG A 89 -18.88 -1.63 -4.38
CA ARG A 89 -20.03 -1.48 -3.49
C ARG A 89 -19.69 -1.77 -2.04
N GLN A 90 -19.56 -0.71 -1.25
CA GLN A 90 -19.78 -0.80 0.18
C GLN A 90 -21.26 -1.17 0.36
N ALA A 91 -21.54 -2.46 0.49
CA ALA A 91 -22.86 -2.98 0.85
C ALA A 91 -23.14 -2.56 2.31
N LYS A 92 -23.66 -1.33 2.48
CA LYS A 92 -24.22 -0.90 3.75
C LYS A 92 -25.62 -1.51 3.84
N ARG A 93 -25.69 -2.67 4.51
CA ARG A 93 -26.95 -3.21 5.04
C ARG A 93 -27.55 -2.17 6.00
N LYS A 94 -28.75 -1.67 5.72
CA LYS A 94 -29.73 -1.30 6.74
C LYS A 94 -31.13 -1.31 6.14
#